data_AF-A0A0J1DCU9-F1
#
_entry.id   AF-A0A0J1DCU9-F1
#
_cell.length_a   1.000
_cell.length_b   1.000
_cell.length_c   1.000
_cell.angle_alpha   90.00
_cell.angle_beta   90.00
_cell.angle_gamma   90.00
#
_symmetry.space_group_name_H-M   'P 1'
#
loop_
_entity.id
_entity.type
_entity.pdbx_description
1 polymer ?
#
loop_
_entity_poly.entity_id
_entity_poly.type
_entity_poly.pdbx_seq_one_letter_code
_entity_poly.pdbx_strand_id
1 'polypeptide(L)'
;MLRNDQKAAIRQGFEMGFSDTRIARGVPDINHMQVYNYRHKLKIPTKDIVNRRYDIWTELIYKGVSISQIAKMYDVTENSIKVLLWKNRNISLVEAKARVLKLREENQQLELGDGIPSLGQLGLQFKPITPEDNTE
;
A
#
# COMPACT_ATOMS: atom_id res chain seq x y z
N MET A 1 -26.35 -13.37 -10.09
CA MET A 1 -26.46 -11.93 -9.76
C MET A 1 -25.42 -11.61 -8.70
N LEU A 2 -24.73 -10.47 -8.77
CA LEU A 2 -23.71 -10.11 -7.76
C LEU A 2 -24.38 -9.70 -6.44
N ARG A 3 -23.89 -10.25 -5.33
CA ARG A 3 -24.26 -9.84 -3.97
C ARG A 3 -23.65 -8.48 -3.60
N ASN A 4 -24.13 -7.87 -2.52
CA ASN A 4 -23.69 -6.52 -2.14
C ASN A 4 -22.24 -6.48 -1.63
N ASP A 5 -21.82 -7.47 -0.86
CA ASP A 5 -20.42 -7.72 -0.47
C ASP A 5 -19.50 -7.83 -1.69
N GLN A 6 -19.90 -8.64 -2.68
CA GLN A 6 -19.12 -8.82 -3.91
C GLN A 6 -19.00 -7.52 -4.70
N LYS A 7 -20.08 -6.73 -4.82
CA LYS A 7 -20.05 -5.42 -5.48
C LYS A 7 -19.12 -4.44 -4.77
N ALA A 8 -19.14 -4.41 -3.44
CA ALA A 8 -18.26 -3.56 -2.64
C ALA A 8 -16.79 -3.94 -2.85
N ALA A 9 -16.47 -5.24 -2.78
CA ALA A 9 -15.12 -5.75 -3.01
C ALA A 9 -14.63 -5.45 -4.44
N ILE A 10 -15.51 -5.59 -5.44
CA ILE A 10 -15.17 -5.24 -6.84
C ILE A 10 -14.87 -3.74 -6.97
N ARG A 11 -15.68 -2.86 -6.36
CA ARG A 11 -15.46 -1.41 -6.38
C ARG A 11 -14.12 -1.04 -5.75
N GLN A 12 -13.84 -1.58 -4.57
CA GLN A 12 -12.55 -1.40 -3.90
C GLN A 12 -11.40 -1.89 -4.79
N GLY A 13 -11.59 -3.02 -5.49
CA GLY A 13 -10.64 -3.52 -6.46
C GLY A 13 -10.32 -2.52 -7.58
N PHE A 14 -11.34 -1.85 -8.12
CA PHE A 14 -11.17 -0.79 -9.13
C PHE A 14 -10.48 0.45 -8.56
N GLU A 15 -10.83 0.87 -7.35
CA GLU A 15 -10.20 2.00 -6.64
C GLU A 15 -8.71 1.76 -6.39
N MET A 16 -8.33 0.50 -6.17
CA MET A 16 -6.94 0.05 -6.04
C MET A 16 -6.26 -0.19 -7.41
N GLY A 17 -6.97 -0.03 -8.52
CA GLY A 17 -6.44 -0.20 -9.87
C GLY A 17 -6.23 -1.66 -10.31
N PHE A 18 -6.86 -2.64 -9.66
CA PHE A 18 -6.76 -4.04 -10.07
C PHE A 18 -7.57 -4.33 -11.34
N SER A 19 -7.06 -5.25 -12.17
CA SER A 19 -7.78 -5.69 -13.38
C SER A 19 -8.98 -6.56 -13.04
N ASP A 20 -9.95 -6.63 -13.96
CA ASP A 20 -11.15 -7.46 -13.82
C ASP A 20 -10.79 -8.91 -13.43
N THR A 21 -9.78 -9.49 -14.09
CA THR A 21 -9.28 -10.84 -13.81
C THR A 21 -8.64 -10.97 -12.42
N ARG A 22 -7.91 -9.96 -11.95
CA ARG A 22 -7.28 -10.01 -10.62
C ARG A 22 -8.34 -9.91 -9.52
N ILE A 23 -9.33 -9.05 -9.72
CA ILE A 23 -10.47 -8.90 -8.80
C ILE A 23 -11.25 -10.20 -8.71
N ALA A 24 -11.57 -10.83 -9.84
CA ALA A 24 -12.27 -12.11 -9.86
C ALA A 24 -11.51 -13.24 -9.13
N ARG A 25 -10.17 -13.23 -9.17
CA ARG A 25 -9.34 -14.16 -8.39
C ARG A 25 -9.39 -13.92 -6.87
N GLY A 26 -9.73 -12.70 -6.43
CA GLY A 26 -9.74 -12.31 -5.02
C GLY A 26 -11.12 -12.30 -4.36
N VAL A 27 -12.20 -12.34 -5.15
CA VAL A 27 -13.57 -12.31 -4.65
C VAL A 27 -14.20 -13.71 -4.82
N PRO A 28 -14.71 -14.34 -3.75
CA PRO A 28 -15.32 -15.67 -3.83
C PRO A 28 -16.54 -15.71 -4.73
N ASP A 29 -16.71 -16.86 -5.40
CA ASP A 29 -17.89 -17.23 -6.21
C ASP A 29 -18.24 -16.24 -7.33
N ILE A 30 -17.24 -15.59 -7.92
CA ILE A 30 -17.42 -14.78 -9.13
C ILE A 30 -16.39 -15.11 -10.19
N ASN A 31 -16.76 -14.91 -11.46
CA ASN A 31 -15.85 -14.99 -12.59
C ASN A 31 -15.54 -13.59 -13.17
N HIS A 32 -14.54 -13.54 -14.05
CA HIS A 32 -14.10 -12.28 -14.68
C HIS A 32 -15.21 -11.60 -15.50
N MET A 33 -16.11 -12.36 -16.14
CA MET A 33 -17.22 -11.79 -16.91
C MET A 33 -18.21 -11.03 -16.03
N GLN A 34 -18.45 -11.50 -14.81
CA GLN A 34 -19.30 -10.79 -13.85
C GLN A 34 -18.67 -9.46 -13.43
N VAL A 35 -17.35 -9.43 -13.23
CA VAL A 35 -16.62 -8.18 -12.92
C VAL A 35 -16.65 -7.22 -14.10
N TYR A 36 -16.37 -7.71 -15.31
CA TYR A 36 -16.45 -6.95 -16.56
C TYR A 36 -17.83 -6.32 -16.76
N ASN A 37 -18.90 -7.12 -16.68
CA ASN A 37 -20.26 -6.63 -16.86
C ASN A 37 -20.63 -5.58 -15.80
N TYR A 38 -20.18 -5.77 -14.56
CA TYR A 38 -20.41 -4.80 -13.50
C TYR A 38 -19.65 -3.49 -13.75
N ARG A 39 -18.39 -3.56 -14.17
CA ARG A 39 -17.60 -2.39 -14.57
C ARG A 39 -18.27 -1.59 -15.68
N HIS A 40 -18.75 -2.28 -16.72
CA HIS A 40 -19.46 -1.66 -17.85
C HIS A 40 -20.78 -1.02 -17.40
N LYS A 41 -21.53 -1.66 -16.50
CA LYS A 41 -22.75 -1.06 -15.91
C LYS A 41 -22.44 0.23 -15.15
N LEU A 42 -21.28 0.32 -14.51
CA LEU A 42 -20.80 1.54 -13.85
C LEU A 42 -20.17 2.56 -14.82
N LYS A 43 -20.09 2.25 -16.11
CA LYS A 43 -19.45 3.07 -17.15
C LYS A 43 -17.98 3.41 -16.84
N ILE A 44 -17.26 2.51 -16.16
CA ILE A 44 -15.84 2.69 -15.84
C ILE A 44 -15.01 2.10 -17.00
N PRO A 45 -14.29 2.91 -17.78
CA PRO A 45 -13.43 2.40 -18.84
C PRO A 45 -12.16 1.76 -18.25
N THR A 46 -11.62 0.75 -18.95
CA THR A 46 -10.39 0.07 -18.53
C THR A 46 -9.20 1.03 -18.38
N LYS A 47 -9.16 2.09 -19.20
CA LYS A 47 -8.14 3.14 -19.13
C LYS A 47 -8.09 3.81 -17.76
N ASP A 48 -9.24 4.05 -17.12
CA ASP A 48 -9.30 4.72 -15.82
C ASP A 48 -8.74 3.83 -14.71
N ILE A 49 -9.01 2.52 -14.76
CA ILE A 49 -8.41 1.55 -13.83
C ILE A 49 -6.89 1.49 -14.00
N VAL A 50 -6.41 1.52 -15.24
CA VAL A 50 -4.96 1.50 -15.53
C VAL A 50 -4.30 2.79 -15.04
N ASN A 51 -4.91 3.95 -15.27
CA ASN A 51 -4.42 5.22 -14.75
C ASN A 51 -4.40 5.22 -13.22
N ARG A 52 -5.49 4.78 -12.58
CA ARG A 52 -5.59 4.65 -11.14
C ARG A 52 -4.50 3.76 -10.56
N ARG A 53 -4.19 2.65 -11.24
CA ARG A 53 -3.08 1.76 -10.85
C ARG A 53 -1.75 2.50 -10.79
N TYR A 54 -1.43 3.32 -11.78
CA TYR A 54 -0.18 4.09 -11.80
C TYR A 54 -0.11 5.10 -10.67
N ASP A 55 -1.24 5.74 -10.36
CA ASP A 55 -1.34 6.69 -9.24
C ASP A 55 -1.11 5.97 -7.91
N ILE A 56 -1.76 4.82 -7.69
CA ILE A 56 -1.56 4.00 -6.49
C ILE A 56 -0.12 3.50 -6.37
N TRP A 57 0.49 3.00 -7.46
CA TRP A 57 1.90 2.60 -7.43
C TRP A 57 2.82 3.75 -7.03
N THR A 58 2.54 4.95 -7.54
CA THR A 58 3.28 6.17 -7.20
C THR A 58 3.14 6.49 -5.71
N GLU A 59 1.91 6.51 -5.20
CA GLU A 59 1.64 6.76 -3.78
C GLU A 59 2.33 5.74 -2.87
N LEU A 60 2.27 4.45 -3.22
CA LEU A 60 2.91 3.38 -2.45
C LEU A 60 4.43 3.55 -2.41
N ILE A 61 5.06 3.91 -3.53
CA ILE A 61 6.49 4.20 -3.57
C ILE A 61 6.83 5.37 -2.64
N TYR A 62 6.07 6.46 -2.68
CA TYR A 62 6.30 7.61 -1.81
C TYR A 62 6.03 7.32 -0.32
N LYS A 63 5.16 6.35 -0.03
CA LYS A 63 4.97 5.80 1.33
C LYS A 63 6.08 4.82 1.75
N GLY A 64 7.08 4.60 0.90
CA GLY A 64 8.23 3.74 1.18
C GLY A 64 7.97 2.25 0.98
N VAL A 65 6.89 1.87 0.30
CA VAL A 65 6.65 0.48 -0.11
C VAL A 65 7.62 0.12 -1.24
N SER A 66 8.30 -1.02 -1.11
CA SER A 66 9.28 -1.44 -2.11
C SER A 66 8.60 -1.85 -3.42
N ILE A 67 9.28 -1.61 -4.55
CA ILE A 67 8.79 -2.03 -5.89
C ILE A 67 8.53 -3.53 -5.94
N SER A 68 9.34 -4.33 -5.24
CA SER A 68 9.16 -5.79 -5.15
C SER A 68 7.84 -6.18 -4.49
N GLN A 69 7.48 -5.50 -3.40
CA GLN A 69 6.18 -5.69 -2.73
C GLN A 69 5.03 -5.27 -3.64
N ILE A 70 5.15 -4.15 -4.35
CA ILE A 70 4.12 -3.69 -5.30
C ILE A 70 3.96 -4.69 -6.45
N ALA A 71 5.07 -5.16 -7.02
CA ALA A 71 5.09 -6.19 -8.06
C ALA A 71 4.34 -7.45 -7.63
N LYS A 72 4.62 -7.94 -6.42
CA LYS A 72 3.92 -9.08 -5.83
C LYS A 72 2.43 -8.83 -5.61
N MET A 73 2.04 -7.66 -5.09
CA MET A 73 0.63 -7.32 -4.85
C MET A 73 -0.20 -7.33 -6.14
N TYR A 74 0.37 -6.77 -7.21
CA TYR A 74 -0.30 -6.61 -8.50
C TYR A 74 -0.08 -7.76 -9.48
N ASP A 75 0.73 -8.77 -9.12
CA ASP A 75 1.05 -9.91 -9.98
C ASP A 75 1.69 -9.46 -11.31
N VAL A 76 2.68 -8.57 -11.21
CA VAL A 76 3.44 -8.02 -12.35
C VAL A 76 4.93 -8.04 -12.04
N THR A 77 5.78 -7.92 -13.06
CA THR A 77 7.23 -7.82 -12.84
C THR A 77 7.62 -6.44 -12.31
N GLU A 78 8.69 -6.37 -11.52
CA GLU A 78 9.25 -5.08 -11.11
C GLU A 78 9.60 -4.22 -12.33
N ASN A 79 10.21 -4.81 -13.36
CA ASN A 79 10.58 -4.10 -14.58
C ASN A 79 9.37 -3.43 -15.25
N SER A 80 8.22 -4.12 -15.30
CA SER A 80 6.97 -3.55 -15.82
C SER A 80 6.56 -2.30 -15.04
N ILE A 81 6.67 -2.30 -13.70
CA ILE A 81 6.36 -1.12 -12.88
C ILE A 81 7.30 0.03 -13.25
N LYS A 82 8.62 -0.21 -13.31
CA LYS A 82 9.61 0.83 -13.63
C LYS A 82 9.34 1.47 -14.98
N VAL A 83 9.17 0.64 -16.02
CA VAL A 83 8.94 1.10 -17.39
C VAL A 83 7.62 1.86 -17.52
N LEU A 84 6.55 1.36 -16.90
CA LEU A 84 5.23 1.97 -17.02
C LEU A 84 5.14 3.29 -16.24
N LEU A 85 5.74 3.39 -15.06
CA LEU A 85 5.76 4.64 -14.30
C LEU A 85 6.63 5.70 -14.99
N TRP A 86 7.79 5.31 -15.54
CA TRP A 86 8.59 6.23 -16.36
C TRP A 86 7.79 6.78 -17.53
N LYS A 87 7.19 5.89 -18.34
CA LYS A 87 6.44 6.28 -19.55
C LYS A 87 5.17 7.10 -19.27
N ASN A 88 4.45 6.79 -18.20
CA ASN A 88 3.10 7.35 -17.98
C ASN A 88 3.04 8.43 -16.89
N ARG A 89 4.07 8.54 -16.05
CA ARG A 89 4.12 9.50 -14.93
C ARG A 89 5.43 10.28 -14.85
N ASN A 90 6.39 10.00 -15.73
CA ASN A 90 7.72 10.63 -15.73
C ASN A 90 8.41 10.54 -14.36
N ILE A 91 8.21 9.42 -13.64
CA ILE A 91 8.78 9.22 -12.31
C ILE A 91 10.16 8.62 -12.44
N SER A 92 11.18 9.36 -11.98
CA SER A 92 12.50 8.82 -11.71
C SER A 92 12.47 8.06 -10.39
N LEU A 93 12.71 6.75 -10.44
CA LEU A 93 12.77 5.92 -9.23
C LEU A 93 13.97 6.25 -8.34
N VAL A 94 15.01 6.88 -8.90
CA VAL A 94 16.16 7.37 -8.13
C VAL A 94 15.72 8.55 -7.26
N GLU A 95 15.01 9.51 -7.84
CA GLU A 95 14.48 10.67 -7.13
C GLU A 95 13.43 10.27 -6.09
N ALA A 96 12.52 9.36 -6.46
CA ALA A 96 11.51 8.84 -5.54
C ALA A 96 12.15 8.17 -4.31
N LYS A 97 13.21 7.37 -4.50
CA LYS A 97 13.97 6.77 -3.39
C LYS A 97 14.67 7.82 -2.54
N ALA A 98 15.34 8.79 -3.15
CA ALA A 98 16.03 9.86 -2.42
C ALA A 98 15.04 10.65 -1.54
N ARG A 99 13.83 10.94 -2.06
CA ARG A 99 12.78 11.62 -1.30
C ARG A 99 12.28 10.79 -0.13
N VAL A 100 12.08 9.48 -0.31
CA VAL A 100 11.67 8.58 0.78
C VAL A 100 12.73 8.49 1.87
N LEU A 101 14.02 8.43 1.51
CA LEU A 101 15.12 8.43 2.48
C LEU A 101 15.16 9.73 3.28
N LYS A 102 15.08 10.88 2.59
CA LYS A 102 15.02 12.20 3.23
C LYS A 102 13.85 12.32 4.21
N LEU A 103 12.65 11.88 3.82
CA LEU A 103 11.48 11.87 4.71
C LEU A 103 11.67 10.97 5.94
N ARG A 104 12.35 9.82 5.79
CA ARG A 104 12.67 8.94 6.92
C ARG A 104 13.67 9.58 7.87
N GLU A 105 14.70 10.22 7.33
CA GLU A 105 15.69 10.96 8.11
C GLU A 105 15.06 12.14 8.85
N GLU A 106 14.19 12.91 8.20
CA GLU A 106 13.43 14.00 8.82
C GLU A 106 12.52 13.50 9.96
N ASN A 107 11.80 12.40 9.75
CA ASN A 107 10.96 11.81 10.80
C ASN A 107 11.78 11.26 11.98
N GLN A 108 12.93 10.64 11.72
CA GLN A 108 13.84 10.20 12.78
C GLN A 108 14.46 11.36 13.57
N GLN A 109 14.77 12.48 12.91
CA GLN A 109 15.26 13.68 13.58
C GLN A 109 14.19 14.35 14.44
N LEU A 110 12.91 14.29 14.04
CA LEU A 110 11.79 14.75 14.87
C LEU A 110 11.60 13.88 16.11
N GLU A 111 11.72 12.55 15.98
CA GLU A 111 11.68 11.61 17.12
C GLU A 111 12.85 11.83 18.10
N LEU A 112 13.98 12.36 17.63
CA LEU A 112 15.15 12.68 18.45
C LEU A 112 15.18 14.16 18.92
N GLY A 113 14.32 15.01 18.36
CA GLY A 113 14.31 16.46 18.57
C GLY A 113 13.42 16.93 19.72
N ASP A 114 12.41 16.15 20.09
CA ASP A 114 11.68 16.32 21.35
C ASP A 114 12.43 15.55 22.43
N GLY A 115 13.18 16.28 23.26
CA GLY A 115 14.05 15.77 24.32
C GLY A 115 13.33 14.97 25.41
N ILE A 116 12.83 13.78 25.07
CA ILE A 116 12.49 12.72 26.01
C ILE A 116 13.79 11.93 26.21
N PRO A 117 14.44 12.02 27.38
CA PRO A 117 15.60 11.19 27.65
C PRO A 117 15.21 9.72 27.51
N SER A 118 16.05 8.94 26.82
CA SER A 118 15.88 7.48 26.84
C SER A 118 15.83 7.00 28.30
N LEU A 119 14.95 6.05 28.63
CA LEU A 119 14.79 5.52 30.00
C LEU A 119 16.13 5.02 30.60
N GLY A 120 17.09 4.62 29.75
CA GLY A 120 18.44 4.24 30.18
C GLY A 120 19.32 5.40 30.67
N GLN A 121 19.04 6.65 30.28
CA GLN A 121 19.76 7.85 30.73
C GLN A 121 19.23 8.41 32.07
N LEU A 122 18.01 8.05 32.48
CA LEU A 122 17.39 8.48 33.74
C LEU A 122 17.77 7.62 34.95
N GLY A 123 18.63 6.60 34.79
CA GLY A 123 19.05 5.72 35.89
C GLY A 123 17.94 4.86 36.47
N LEU A 124 16.77 4.82 35.84
CA LEU A 124 15.63 4.01 36.28
C LEU A 124 15.80 2.58 35.75
N GLN A 125 16.38 1.71 36.58
CA GLN A 125 16.34 0.27 36.33
C GLN A 125 14.90 -0.22 36.46
N PHE A 126 14.33 -0.69 35.35
CA PHE A 126 13.11 -1.50 35.40
C PHE A 126 13.45 -2.81 36.11
N LYS A 127 13.00 -2.97 37.36
CA LYS A 127 12.81 -4.31 37.92
C LYS A 127 11.54 -4.86 37.28
N PRO A 128 11.59 -6.00 36.57
CA PRO A 128 10.37 -6.64 36.11
C PRO A 128 9.52 -6.98 37.34
N ILE A 129 8.25 -6.57 37.33
CA ILE A 129 7.29 -6.92 38.37
C ILE A 129 7.09 -8.43 38.28
N THR A 130 7.63 -9.16 39.25
CA THR A 130 7.32 -10.57 39.44
C THR A 130 5.93 -10.70 40.05
N PRO A 131 5.17 -11.77 39.73
CA PRO A 131 3.78 -11.94 40.19
C PRO A 131 3.59 -11.99 41.72
N GLU A 132 4.67 -11.97 42.49
CA GLU A 132 4.68 -12.14 43.95
C GLU A 132 4.44 -10.83 44.73
N ASP A 133 4.47 -9.66 44.07
CA ASP A 133 4.33 -8.36 44.74
C ASP A 133 2.88 -7.86 44.91
N ASN A 134 1.86 -8.70 44.67
CA ASN A 134 0.44 -8.35 44.83
C ASN A 134 -0.23 -9.02 46.04
N THR A 135 0.44 -9.01 47.18
CA THR A 135 -0.23 -9.28 48.46
C THR A 135 0.27 -8.28 49.49
N GLU A 136 -0.46 -7.18 49.64
CA GLU A 136 -0.87 -6.55 50.91
C GLU A 136 -1.93 -5.46 50.68
#